data_AF-A0A7W6H9S2-F1
#
_entry.id   AF-A0A7W6H9S2-F1
#
_cell.length_a   1.000
_cell.length_b   1.000
_cell.length_c   1.000
_cell.angle_alpha   90.00
_cell.angle_beta   90.00
_cell.angle_gamma   90.00
#
_symmetry.space_group_name_H-M   'P 1'
#
loop_
_entity.id
_entity.type
_entity.pdbx_description
1 polymer ?
#
loop_
_entity_poly.entity_id
_entity_poly.type
_entity_poly.pdbx_seq_one_letter_code
_entity_poly.pdbx_strand_id
1 'polypeptide(L)'
;MFELQLGIELAKRRGNNNATAFEQRLDGILADGRYQIMLPTVDAARVRATLSALPALRNLVIPNPCSNRIVSCEKLTIAATAISAGAAIATLNRRHYAEIARCFPLPGVFYPDTGDWDNRCGRRSAE
;
A
#
# COMPACT_ATOMS: atom_id res chain seq x y z
N MET A 1 0.49 8.05 -0.16
CA MET A 1 0.15 9.43 -0.55
C MET A 1 -0.60 9.48 -1.87
N PHE A 2 0.01 9.00 -2.96
CA PHE A 2 -0.56 9.12 -4.32
C PHE A 2 -2.03 8.68 -4.43
N GLU A 3 -2.40 7.48 -3.94
CA GLU A 3 -3.79 6.98 -4.05
C GLU A 3 -4.81 7.88 -3.34
N LEU A 4 -4.46 8.52 -2.23
CA LEU A 4 -5.34 9.44 -1.50
C LEU A 4 -5.56 10.74 -2.28
N GLN A 5 -4.47 11.35 -2.78
CA GLN A 5 -4.59 12.55 -3.61
C GLN A 5 -5.33 12.28 -4.91
N LEU A 6 -5.05 11.16 -5.58
CA LEU A 6 -5.77 10.76 -6.79
C LEU A 6 -7.28 10.64 -6.52
N GLY A 7 -7.68 10.09 -5.36
CA GLY A 7 -9.08 10.04 -4.95
C GLY A 7 -9.72 11.42 -4.83
N ILE A 8 -9.02 12.38 -4.24
CA ILE A 8 -9.45 13.78 -4.15
C ILE A 8 -9.60 14.40 -5.53
N GLU A 9 -8.60 14.25 -6.41
CA GLU A 9 -8.64 14.81 -7.77
C GLU A 9 -9.77 14.21 -8.62
N LEU A 10 -10.02 12.91 -8.49
CA LEU A 10 -11.16 12.27 -9.14
C LEU A 10 -12.50 12.77 -8.57
N ALA A 11 -12.58 13.05 -7.27
CA ALA A 11 -13.77 13.64 -6.66
C ALA A 11 -14.02 15.07 -7.16
N LYS A 12 -12.97 15.90 -7.24
CA LYS A 12 -13.03 17.26 -7.82
C LYS A 12 -13.54 17.23 -9.25
N ARG A 13 -12.94 16.38 -10.11
CA ARG A 13 -13.34 16.23 -11.52
C ARG A 13 -14.80 15.80 -11.71
N ARG A 14 -15.38 15.11 -10.74
CA ARG A 14 -16.78 14.65 -10.77
C ARG A 14 -17.75 15.66 -10.15
N GLY A 15 -17.29 16.85 -9.75
CA GLY A 15 -18.12 17.85 -9.08
C GLY A 15 -18.63 17.39 -7.71
N ASN A 16 -17.87 16.53 -7.01
CA ASN A 16 -18.27 16.08 -5.68
C ASN A 16 -18.08 17.21 -4.67
N ASN A 17 -19.18 17.66 -4.06
CA ASN A 17 -19.19 18.73 -3.06
C ASN A 17 -18.31 18.46 -1.84
N ASN A 18 -17.98 17.19 -1.56
CA ASN A 18 -17.11 16.80 -0.45
C ASN A 18 -15.61 16.82 -0.79
N ALA A 19 -15.23 17.10 -2.04
CA ALA A 19 -13.83 17.03 -2.45
C ALA A 19 -12.91 17.94 -1.62
N THR A 20 -13.36 19.17 -1.36
CA THR A 20 -12.65 20.12 -0.47
C THR A 20 -12.52 19.59 0.95
N ALA A 21 -13.56 18.95 1.49
CA ALA A 21 -13.52 18.37 2.83
C ALA A 21 -12.56 17.17 2.92
N PHE A 22 -12.43 16.38 1.84
CA PHE A 22 -11.44 15.31 1.78
C PHE A 22 -10.00 15.84 1.76
N GLU A 23 -9.75 16.92 1.02
CA GLU A 23 -8.45 17.59 0.98
C GLU A 23 -8.06 18.15 2.35
N GLN A 24 -8.94 18.89 3.01
CA GLN A 24 -8.70 19.41 4.36
C GLN A 24 -8.44 18.31 5.40
N ARG A 25 -9.16 17.18 5.31
CA ARG A 25 -8.92 16.03 6.20
C ARG A 25 -7.56 15.38 5.94
N LEU A 26 -7.16 15.27 4.67
CA LEU A 26 -5.84 14.76 4.34
C LEU A 26 -4.77 15.70 4.90
N ASP A 27 -4.87 17.01 4.67
CA ASP A 27 -3.95 18.01 5.21
C ASP A 27 -3.82 17.93 6.74
N GLY A 28 -4.94 17.73 7.44
CA GLY A 28 -4.94 17.51 8.89
C GLY A 28 -4.16 16.26 9.32
N ILE A 29 -4.27 15.15 8.59
CA ILE A 29 -3.47 13.93 8.85
C ILE A 29 -1.99 14.17 8.56
N LEU A 30 -1.67 14.92 7.49
CA LEU A 30 -0.29 15.18 7.10
C LEU A 30 0.41 16.18 8.03
N ALA A 31 -0.33 17.09 8.65
CA ALA A 31 0.17 18.03 9.65
C ALA A 31 0.33 17.37 11.04
N ASP A 32 -0.31 16.22 11.27
CA ASP A 32 -0.21 15.49 12.54
C ASP A 32 1.14 14.76 12.63
N GLY A 33 2.02 15.26 13.52
CA GLY A 33 3.37 14.73 13.73
C GLY A 33 3.45 13.29 14.24
N ARG A 34 2.31 12.64 14.56
CA ARG A 34 2.27 11.20 14.90
C ARG A 34 2.44 10.31 13.67
N TYR A 35 2.16 10.81 12.47
CA TYR A 35 2.29 10.06 11.24
C TYR A 35 3.55 10.47 10.48
N GLN A 36 4.27 9.49 9.94
CA GLN A 36 5.43 9.72 9.09
C GLN A 36 5.16 9.17 7.69
N ILE A 37 5.44 10.00 6.67
CA ILE A 37 5.35 9.57 5.28
C ILE A 37 6.64 8.84 4.92
N MET A 38 6.53 7.52 4.73
CA MET A 38 7.65 6.72 4.24
C MET A 38 7.79 6.90 2.73
N LEU A 39 8.89 7.50 2.29
CA LEU A 39 9.24 7.61 0.89
C LEU A 39 9.98 6.33 0.43
N PRO A 40 9.68 5.78 -0.75
CA PRO A 40 10.44 4.66 -1.29
C PRO A 40 11.91 5.02 -1.47
N THR A 41 12.79 4.26 -0.82
CA THR A 41 14.24 4.37 -0.96
C THR A 41 14.74 3.67 -2.23
N VAL A 42 16.04 3.81 -2.53
CA VAL A 42 16.69 3.03 -3.61
C VAL A 42 16.55 1.52 -3.38
N ASP A 43 16.65 1.07 -2.13
CA ASP A 43 16.46 -0.35 -1.80
C ASP A 43 15.01 -0.79 -1.94
N ALA A 44 14.04 0.05 -1.56
CA ALA A 44 12.63 -0.21 -1.85
C ALA A 44 12.37 -0.30 -3.36
N ALA A 45 13.02 0.53 -4.19
CA ALA A 45 12.91 0.44 -5.64
C ALA A 45 13.47 -0.88 -6.19
N ARG A 46 14.62 -1.36 -5.66
CA ARG A 46 15.19 -2.67 -6.00
C ARG A 46 14.25 -3.81 -5.63
N VAL A 47 13.72 -3.82 -4.40
CA VAL A 47 12.74 -4.82 -3.96
C VAL A 47 11.49 -4.78 -4.84
N ARG A 48 10.97 -3.59 -5.16
CA ARG A 48 9.81 -3.43 -6.04
C ARG A 48 10.06 -4.01 -7.43
N ALA A 49 11.25 -3.82 -7.99
CA ALA A 49 11.62 -4.42 -9.29
C ALA A 49 11.60 -5.96 -9.20
N THR A 50 12.19 -6.53 -8.15
CA THR A 50 12.14 -7.99 -7.90
C THR A 50 10.70 -8.49 -7.82
N LEU A 51 9.84 -7.84 -7.02
CA LEU A 51 8.43 -8.23 -6.89
C LEU A 51 7.68 -8.14 -8.23
N SER A 52 7.97 -7.10 -9.02
CA SER A 52 7.32 -6.88 -10.32
C SER A 52 7.73 -7.90 -11.38
N ALA A 53 8.93 -8.48 -11.26
CA ALA A 53 9.44 -9.51 -12.16
C ALA A 53 8.85 -10.90 -11.88
N LEU A 54 8.17 -11.11 -10.74
CA LEU A 54 7.58 -12.39 -10.38
C LEU A 54 6.28 -12.64 -11.16
N PRO A 55 6.19 -13.72 -11.97
CA PRO A 55 4.98 -14.02 -12.73
C PRO A 55 3.74 -14.20 -11.85
N ALA A 56 3.93 -14.72 -10.63
CA ALA A 56 2.86 -14.93 -9.65
C ALA A 56 2.20 -13.63 -9.16
N LEU A 57 2.86 -12.47 -9.32
CA LEU A 57 2.37 -11.16 -8.90
C LEU A 57 1.96 -10.27 -10.07
N ARG A 58 1.90 -10.83 -11.30
CA ARG A 58 1.64 -10.07 -12.53
C ARG A 58 0.27 -9.36 -12.51
N ASN A 59 -0.71 -9.94 -11.81
CA ASN A 59 -2.03 -9.36 -11.56
C ASN A 59 -1.99 -8.07 -10.71
N LEU A 60 -0.91 -7.84 -9.96
CA LEU A 60 -0.72 -6.62 -9.15
C LEU A 60 0.00 -5.51 -9.93
N VAL A 61 0.61 -5.84 -11.07
CA VAL A 61 1.36 -4.92 -11.93
C VAL A 61 0.54 -4.48 -13.14
N ILE A 62 -0.10 -5.44 -13.80
CA ILE A 62 -0.75 -5.21 -15.08
C ILE A 62 -2.23 -4.91 -14.84
N PRO A 63 -2.73 -3.74 -15.29
CA PRO A 63 -4.16 -3.46 -15.25
C PRO A 63 -4.95 -4.50 -16.03
N ASN A 64 -6.08 -4.96 -15.49
CA ASN A 64 -7.02 -5.73 -16.30
C ASN A 64 -7.57 -4.82 -17.41
N PRO A 65 -7.35 -5.13 -18.70
CA PRO A 65 -7.78 -4.26 -19.80
C PRO A 65 -9.31 -4.13 -19.90
N CYS A 66 -10.07 -5.04 -19.29
CA CYS A 66 -11.54 -4.98 -19.22
C CYS A 66 -12.04 -4.20 -17.99
N SER A 67 -11.15 -3.63 -17.18
CA SER A 67 -11.52 -2.86 -15.97
C SER A 67 -11.27 -1.37 -16.18
N ASN A 68 -12.30 -0.56 -15.94
CA ASN A 68 -12.16 0.90 -15.86
C ASN A 68 -11.49 1.37 -14.54
N ARG A 69 -11.04 0.43 -13.70
CA ARG A 69 -10.33 0.74 -12.46
C ARG A 69 -8.88 1.06 -12.78
N ILE A 70 -8.42 2.25 -12.40
CA ILE A 70 -6.98 2.56 -12.38
C ILE A 70 -6.30 1.53 -11.48
N VAL A 71 -5.54 0.61 -12.08
CA VAL A 71 -4.73 -0.35 -11.31
C VAL A 71 -3.47 0.36 -10.89
N SER A 72 -3.49 0.77 -9.65
CA SER A 72 -2.35 1.36 -8.97
C SER A 72 -1.39 0.23 -8.55
N CYS A 73 -0.17 0.25 -9.12
CA CYS A 73 0.95 -0.60 -8.69
C CYS A 73 1.42 -0.30 -7.26
N GLU A 74 0.77 0.63 -6.55
CA GLU A 74 1.18 1.08 -5.23
C GLU A 74 1.17 -0.04 -4.19
N LYS A 75 0.45 -1.15 -4.42
CA LYS A 75 0.53 -2.32 -3.53
C LYS A 75 1.94 -2.92 -3.49
N LEU A 76 2.62 -3.00 -4.64
CA LEU A 76 4.03 -3.43 -4.68
C LEU A 76 4.96 -2.35 -4.15
N THR A 77 4.68 -1.07 -4.39
CA THR A 77 5.44 0.04 -3.78
C THR A 77 5.38 -0.01 -2.26
N ILE A 78 4.19 -0.20 -1.67
CA ILE A 78 3.97 -0.30 -0.23
C ILE A 78 4.69 -1.54 0.33
N ALA A 79 4.52 -2.71 -0.30
CA ALA A 79 5.18 -3.94 0.14
C ALA A 79 6.70 -3.79 0.13
N ALA A 80 7.27 -3.26 -0.95
CA ALA A 80 8.69 -3.07 -1.08
C ALA A 80 9.26 -2.06 -0.07
N THR A 81 8.54 -0.97 0.19
CA THR A 81 8.91 0.04 1.20
C THR A 81 8.89 -0.57 2.60
N ALA A 82 7.85 -1.35 2.93
CA ALA A 82 7.73 -2.03 4.21
C ALA A 82 8.84 -3.08 4.41
N ILE A 83 9.14 -3.88 3.39
CA ILE A 83 10.27 -4.83 3.41
C ILE A 83 11.59 -4.10 3.66
N SER A 84 11.88 -3.06 2.88
CA SER A 84 13.14 -2.32 2.97
C SER A 84 13.33 -1.61 4.30
N ALA A 85 12.26 -1.06 4.88
CA ALA A 85 12.29 -0.40 6.18
C ALA A 85 12.09 -1.38 7.35
N GLY A 86 11.78 -2.65 7.05
CA GLY A 86 11.53 -3.65 8.06
C GLY A 86 10.23 -3.48 8.84
N ALA A 87 9.25 -2.75 8.29
CA ALA A 87 8.00 -2.39 8.93
C ALA A 87 6.87 -3.37 8.60
N ALA A 88 5.91 -3.49 9.52
CA ALA A 88 4.66 -4.22 9.28
C ALA A 88 3.69 -3.41 8.39
N ILE A 89 2.80 -4.11 7.70
CA ILE A 89 1.75 -3.52 6.86
C ILE A 89 0.40 -3.71 7.53
N ALA A 90 -0.28 -2.63 7.86
CA ALA A 90 -1.69 -2.67 8.25
C ALA A 90 -2.58 -2.55 6.99
N THR A 91 -3.49 -3.50 6.76
CA THR A 91 -4.32 -3.51 5.56
C THR A 91 -5.66 -4.21 5.75
N LEU A 92 -6.67 -3.76 5.02
CA LEU A 92 -7.93 -4.50 4.85
C LEU A 92 -7.90 -5.44 3.63
N ASN A 93 -6.88 -5.32 2.76
CA ASN A 93 -6.76 -6.15 1.57
C ASN A 93 -5.96 -7.42 1.87
N ARG A 94 -6.61 -8.40 2.47
CA ARG A 94 -5.99 -9.68 2.86
C ARG A 94 -5.36 -10.41 1.68
N ARG A 95 -6.06 -10.43 0.53
CA ARG A 95 -5.68 -11.23 -0.63
C ARG A 95 -4.34 -10.80 -1.24
N HIS A 96 -4.16 -9.51 -1.52
CA HIS A 96 -2.96 -9.07 -2.24
C HIS A 96 -1.68 -9.28 -1.42
N TYR A 97 -1.72 -8.96 -0.12
CA TYR A 97 -0.54 -9.12 0.74
C TYR A 97 -0.28 -10.59 1.11
N ALA A 98 -1.32 -11.43 1.12
CA ALA A 98 -1.15 -12.88 1.18
C ALA A 98 -0.46 -13.46 -0.07
N GLU A 99 -0.83 -12.99 -1.26
CA GLU A 99 -0.18 -13.38 -2.53
C GLU A 99 1.30 -12.95 -2.52
N ILE A 100 1.61 -11.73 -2.07
CA ILE A 100 3.00 -11.26 -1.93
C ILE A 100 3.77 -12.10 -0.91
N ALA A 101 3.20 -12.34 0.29
CA ALA A 101 3.84 -13.10 1.37
C ALA A 101 4.22 -14.52 0.97
N ARG A 102 3.48 -15.14 0.03
CA ARG A 102 3.81 -16.47 -0.53
C ARG A 102 5.08 -16.48 -1.38
N CYS A 103 5.43 -15.34 -1.98
CA CYS A 103 6.57 -15.24 -2.90
C CYS A 103 7.77 -14.52 -2.26
N PHE A 104 7.52 -13.63 -1.31
CA PHE A 104 8.55 -12.82 -0.66
C PHE A 104 8.19 -12.60 0.81
N PRO A 105 9.05 -12.94 1.78
CA PRO A 105 8.75 -12.77 3.19
C PRO A 105 8.43 -11.31 3.55
N LEU A 106 7.25 -11.08 4.12
CA LEU A 106 6.87 -9.78 4.67
C LEU A 106 7.23 -9.70 6.17
N PRO A 107 7.68 -8.54 6.68
CA PRO A 107 8.00 -8.34 8.11
C PRO A 107 6.80 -8.43 9.07
N GLY A 108 5.58 -8.50 8.52
CA GLY A 108 4.34 -8.55 9.28
C GLY A 108 3.19 -7.95 8.48
N VAL A 109 2.02 -8.58 8.56
CA VAL A 109 0.77 -8.02 8.03
C VAL A 109 -0.27 -8.06 9.13
N PHE A 110 -0.86 -6.91 9.44
CA PHE A 110 -1.91 -6.73 10.44
C PHE A 110 -3.23 -6.40 9.75
N TYR A 111 -4.32 -6.98 10.23
CA TYR A 111 -5.68 -6.80 9.72
C TYR A 111 -6.53 -6.01 10.74
N PRO A 112 -6.67 -4.67 10.58
CA PRO A 112 -7.33 -3.83 11.58
C PRO A 112 -8.80 -4.12 11.83
N ASP A 113 -9.49 -4.74 10.87
CA ASP A 113 -10.89 -5.15 10.96
C ASP A 113 -11.12 -6.28 11.97
N THR A 114 -10.17 -7.20 12.11
CA THR A 114 -10.28 -8.32 13.07
C THR A 114 -9.29 -8.24 14.22
N GLY A 115 -8.29 -7.36 14.14
CA GLY A 115 -7.21 -7.28 15.13
C GLY A 115 -6.17 -8.40 15.00
N ASP A 116 -6.19 -9.14 13.90
CA ASP A 116 -5.32 -10.30 13.70
C ASP A 116 -4.06 -9.99 12.91
N TRP A 117 -3.05 -10.85 13.07
CA TRP A 117 -1.84 -10.87 12.26
C TRP A 117 -1.87 -12.03 11.27
N ASP A 118 -1.36 -11.81 10.07
CA ASP A 118 -1.14 -12.90 9.10
C ASP A 118 -0.07 -13.87 9.64
N ASN A 119 -0.45 -15.13 9.80
CA ASN A 119 0.41 -16.19 10.34
C ASN A 119 1.53 -16.64 9.38
N ARG A 120 1.52 -16.20 8.12
CA ARG A 120 2.56 -16.51 7.13
C ARG A 120 3.69 -15.48 7.09
N CYS A 121 3.56 -14.38 7.85
CA CYS A 121 4.56 -13.32 7.89
C CYS A 121 5.43 -13.45 9.14
N GLY A 122 6.74 -13.22 9.01
CA GLY A 122 7.66 -13.30 10.15
C GLY A 122 7.46 -12.11 11.05
N ARG A 123 7.09 -12.33 12.32
CA ARG A 123 7.08 -11.26 13.34
C ARG A 123 8.51 -10.98 13.75
N ARG A 124 8.99 -9.75 13.59
CA ARG A 124 10.09 -9.28 14.46
C ARG A 124 9.45 -8.77 15.73
N SER A 125 9.74 -9.46 16.84
CA SER A 125 9.55 -8.89 18.17
C SER A 125 10.28 -7.55 18.21
N ALA A 126 9.57 -6.50 18.62
CA ALA A 126 10.24 -5.26 18.99
C ALA A 126 11.07 -5.57 20.24
N GLU A 127 12.40 -5.64 20.08
CA GLU A 127 13.35 -5.46 21.17
C GLU A 127 13.53 -3.96 21.46
#